data_AF-A0A511YWT3-F1
#
_entry.id   AF-A0A511YWT3-F1
#
_cell.length_a   1.000
_cell.length_b   1.000
_cell.length_c   1.000
_cell.angle_alpha   90.00
_cell.angle_beta   90.00
_cell.angle_gamma   90.00
#
_symmetry.space_group_name_H-M   'P 1'
#
loop_
_entity.id
_entity.type
_entity.pdbx_description
1 polymer ?
#
loop_
_entity_poly.entity_id
_entity_poly.type
_entity_poly.pdbx_seq_one_letter_code
_entity_poly.pdbx_strand_id
1 'polypeptide(L)'
;MSDAPGKDRPVQDLTYEQARDELVAVVARLEAGGETLEGSLALWERGEALAARCQDWLDGARQRLDAVRAAPGTSGGAGPSGRPTDQAVPGDAADEDLS
;
A
#
# COMPACT_ATOMS: atom_id res chain seq x y z
N MET A 1 -13.07 -2.86 28.83
CA MET A 1 -11.62 -3.12 28.79
C MET A 1 -11.01 -2.27 27.68
N SER A 2 -10.83 -0.97 27.92
CA SER A 2 -9.96 -0.13 27.08
C SER A 2 -8.71 0.13 27.89
N ASP A 3 -7.85 -0.88 27.95
CA ASP A 3 -6.44 -0.65 28.15
C ASP A 3 -5.92 -0.36 26.72
N ALA A 4 -5.50 0.86 26.44
CA ALA A 4 -5.00 1.24 25.12
C ALA A 4 -3.47 1.27 25.17
N PRO A 5 -2.77 0.14 24.95
CA PRO A 5 -1.32 0.14 24.97
C PRO A 5 -0.85 0.71 23.63
N GLY A 6 -0.43 1.97 23.58
CA GLY A 6 0.29 2.42 22.38
C GLY A 6 0.56 3.89 22.13
N LYS A 7 -0.18 4.84 22.72
CA LYS A 7 -0.07 6.26 22.33
C LYS A 7 1.35 6.85 22.45
N ASP A 8 2.16 6.32 23.36
CA ASP A 8 3.52 6.79 23.62
C ASP A 8 4.62 5.83 23.11
N ARG A 9 4.25 4.71 22.48
CA ARG A 9 5.26 3.78 21.97
C ARG A 9 5.96 4.37 20.75
N PRO A 10 7.29 4.24 20.65
CA PRO A 10 8.01 4.63 19.46
C PRO A 10 7.47 3.87 18.24
N VAL A 11 7.19 4.60 17.15
CA VAL A 11 6.56 4.03 15.94
C VAL A 11 7.38 2.90 15.35
N GLN A 12 8.71 3.01 15.44
CA GLN A 12 9.66 2.00 14.96
C GLN A 12 9.44 0.60 15.56
N ASP A 13 8.90 0.53 16.78
CA ASP A 13 8.69 -0.73 17.51
C ASP A 13 7.36 -1.39 17.14
N LEU A 14 6.53 -0.72 16.34
CA LEU A 14 5.22 -1.24 15.94
C LEU A 14 5.34 -2.27 14.82
N THR A 15 4.54 -3.33 14.95
CA THR A 15 4.22 -4.22 13.83
C THR A 15 3.35 -3.50 12.80
N TYR A 16 3.29 -4.04 11.58
CA TYR A 16 2.45 -3.45 10.50
C TYR A 16 0.99 -3.27 10.92
N GLU A 17 0.36 -4.31 11.49
CA GLU A 17 -1.05 -4.26 11.89
C GLU A 17 -1.28 -3.21 12.99
N GLN A 18 -0.39 -3.13 13.98
CA GLN A 18 -0.48 -2.12 15.04
C GLN A 18 -0.31 -0.70 14.48
N ALA A 19 0.66 -0.49 13.59
CA ALA A 19 0.87 0.82 12.97
C ALA A 19 -0.33 1.23 12.10
N ARG A 20 -0.92 0.29 11.33
CA ARG A 20 -2.11 0.53 10.52
C ARG A 20 -3.32 0.88 11.38
N ASP A 21 -3.58 0.10 12.42
CA ASP A 21 -4.75 0.31 13.27
C ASP A 21 -4.65 1.64 14.04
N GLU A 22 -3.45 2.00 14.49
CA GLU A 22 -3.21 3.31 15.11
C GLU A 22 -3.37 4.46 14.10
N LEU A 23 -2.89 4.30 12.85
CA LEU A 23 -3.06 5.28 11.79
C LEU A 23 -4.54 5.54 11.50
N VAL A 24 -5.34 4.47 11.39
CA VAL A 24 -6.80 4.58 11.22
C VAL A 24 -7.44 5.38 12.36
N ALA A 25 -7.02 5.13 13.61
CA ALA A 25 -7.52 5.86 14.77
C ALA A 25 -7.11 7.35 14.76
N VAL A 26 -5.88 7.66 14.32
CA VAL A 26 -5.40 9.04 14.16
C VAL A 26 -6.22 9.78 13.11
N VAL A 27 -6.42 9.18 11.93
CA VAL A 27 -7.22 9.76 10.84
C VAL A 27 -8.65 10.01 11.31
N ALA A 28 -9.29 9.03 11.94
CA ALA A 28 -10.65 9.19 12.46
C ALA A 28 -10.77 10.36 13.46
N ARG A 29 -9.74 10.59 14.28
CA ARG A 29 -9.72 11.71 15.24
C ARG A 29 -9.50 13.06 14.57
N LEU A 30 -8.66 13.12 13.53
CA LEU A 30 -8.49 14.33 12.71
C LEU A 30 -9.78 14.69 11.98
N GLU A 31 -10.47 13.69 11.40
CA GLU A 31 -11.73 13.87 10.68
C GLU A 31 -12.90 14.27 11.60
N ALA A 32 -12.94 13.74 12.83
CA ALA A 32 -13.93 14.15 13.82
C ALA A 32 -13.81 15.63 14.21
N GLY A 33 -12.60 16.20 14.08
CA GLY A 33 -12.29 17.56 14.53
C GLY A 33 -12.40 17.72 16.04
N GLY A 34 -12.46 18.96 16.52
CA GLY A 34 -12.60 19.28 17.94
C GLY A 34 -11.29 19.29 18.75
N GLU A 35 -10.15 19.03 18.11
CA GLU A 35 -8.82 19.25 18.68
C GLU A 35 -8.38 20.71 18.56
N THR A 36 -7.47 21.14 19.44
CA THR A 36 -6.77 22.42 19.22
C THR A 36 -5.86 22.33 18.00
N LEU A 37 -5.33 23.46 17.55
CA LEU A 37 -4.35 23.47 16.45
C LEU A 37 -3.13 22.60 16.80
N GLU A 38 -2.60 22.76 18.01
CA GLU A 38 -1.44 21.99 18.49
C GLU A 38 -1.76 20.50 18.60
N GLY A 39 -2.96 20.15 19.07
CA GLY A 39 -3.42 18.76 19.12
C GLY A 39 -3.57 18.15 17.72
N SER A 40 -4.08 18.92 16.76
CA SER A 40 -4.23 18.51 15.36
C SER A 40 -2.87 18.32 14.69
N LEU A 41 -1.90 19.19 14.96
CA LEU A 41 -0.53 19.05 14.46
C LEU A 41 0.15 17.81 15.03
N ALA A 42 0.04 17.56 16.33
CA ALA A 42 0.61 16.37 16.96
C ALA A 42 0.00 15.07 16.40
N LEU A 43 -1.31 15.06 16.12
CA LEU A 43 -1.97 13.93 15.47
C LEU A 43 -1.46 13.74 14.03
N TRP A 44 -1.32 14.82 13.27
CA TRP A 44 -0.78 14.76 11.92
C TRP A 44 0.65 14.20 11.88
N GLU A 45 1.55 14.73 12.71
CA GLU A 45 2.95 14.25 12.81
C GLU A 45 3.02 12.76 13.18
N ARG A 46 2.15 12.33 14.11
CA ARG A 46 2.04 10.91 14.48
C ARG A 46 1.53 10.07 13.31
N GLY A 47 0.53 10.57 12.57
CA GLY A 47 -0.01 9.92 11.38
C GLY A 47 1.04 9.73 10.29
N GLU A 48 1.83 10.77 10.01
CA GLU A 48 2.93 10.70 9.04
C GLU A 48 3.97 9.64 9.43
N ALA A 49 4.37 9.61 10.70
CA ALA A 49 5.31 8.61 11.20
C ALA A 49 4.77 7.18 11.06
N LEU A 50 3.48 6.96 11.38
CA LEU A 50 2.82 5.66 11.25
C LEU A 50 2.71 5.22 9.79
N ALA A 51 2.38 6.14 8.88
CA ALA A 51 2.33 5.87 7.44
C ALA A 51 3.71 5.47 6.90
N ALA A 52 4.76 6.20 7.27
CA ALA A 52 6.13 5.87 6.89
C ALA A 52 6.52 4.45 7.38
N ARG A 53 6.18 4.10 8.63
CA ARG A 53 6.45 2.76 9.16
C ARG A 53 5.70 1.66 8.41
N CYS A 54 4.46 1.90 8.02
CA CYS A 54 3.70 0.96 7.21
C CYS A 54 4.36 0.76 5.85
N GLN A 55 4.84 1.83 5.23
CA GLN A 55 5.56 1.77 3.96
C GLN A 55 6.85 0.95 4.08
N ASP A 56 7.66 1.16 5.13
CA ASP A 56 8.88 0.39 5.38
C ASP A 56 8.63 -1.14 5.44
N TRP A 57 7.52 -1.53 6.08
CA TRP A 57 7.11 -2.94 6.15
C TRP A 57 6.76 -3.51 4.77
N LEU A 58 6.01 -2.75 3.96
CA LEU A 58 5.60 -3.14 2.62
C LEU A 58 6.80 -3.22 1.66
N ASP A 59 7.71 -2.26 1.73
CA ASP A 59 8.93 -2.24 0.93
C ASP A 59 9.84 -3.41 1.30
N GLY A 60 10.02 -3.69 2.59
CA GLY A 60 10.76 -4.87 3.03
C GLY A 60 10.13 -6.18 2.55
N ALA A 61 8.80 -6.27 2.52
CA ALA A 61 8.10 -7.44 1.98
C ALA A 61 8.30 -7.58 0.46
N ARG A 62 8.24 -6.46 -0.29
CA ARG A 62 8.50 -6.41 -1.73
C ARG A 62 9.91 -6.89 -2.06
N GLN A 63 10.91 -6.37 -1.37
CA GLN A 63 12.31 -6.72 -1.57
C GLN A 63 12.56 -8.23 -1.36
N ARG A 64 11.96 -8.82 -0.31
CA ARG A 64 12.06 -10.28 -0.08
C ARG A 64 11.45 -11.09 -1.21
N LEU A 65 10.30 -10.65 -1.74
CA LEU A 65 9.65 -11.31 -2.88
C LEU A 65 10.52 -11.24 -4.14
N ASP A 66 11.08 -10.06 -4.41
CA ASP A 66 11.93 -9.84 -5.59
C ASP A 66 13.23 -10.65 -5.51
N ALA A 67 13.83 -10.78 -4.32
CA ALA A 67 15.00 -11.63 -4.10
C ALA A 67 14.71 -13.12 -4.37
N VAL A 68 13.54 -13.63 -3.96
CA VAL A 68 13.12 -15.00 -4.26
C VAL A 68 12.89 -15.20 -5.75
N ARG A 69 12.34 -14.20 -6.46
CA ARG A 69 12.10 -14.24 -7.91
C ARG A 69 13.38 -14.15 -8.75
N ALA A 70 14.37 -13.38 -8.28
CA ALA A 70 15.63 -13.18 -8.98
C ALA A 70 16.62 -14.34 -8.77
N ALA A 71 16.38 -15.22 -7.80
CA ALA A 71 17.22 -16.41 -7.59
C ALA A 71 17.08 -17.38 -8.79
N PRO A 72 18.15 -17.65 -9.55
CA PRO A 72 18.07 -18.59 -10.67
C PRO A 72 17.86 -20.02 -10.16
N GLY A 73 16.68 -20.57 -10.43
CA GLY A 73 16.46 -22.00 -10.65
C GLY A 73 16.51 -22.92 -9.42
N THR A 74 15.37 -23.08 -8.74
CA THR A 74 14.91 -24.42 -8.30
C THR A 74 13.48 -24.69 -8.78
N SER A 75 13.24 -24.51 -10.07
CA SER A 75 12.38 -25.31 -10.96
C SER A 75 12.45 -24.65 -12.35
N GLY A 76 12.69 -25.32 -13.48
CA GLY A 76 12.44 -26.72 -13.78
C GLY A 76 11.18 -26.87 -14.64
N GLY A 77 11.21 -26.35 -15.87
CA GLY A 77 10.45 -26.89 -17.01
C GLY A 77 9.05 -26.35 -17.29
N ALA A 78 8.94 -25.43 -18.26
CA ALA A 78 7.94 -25.45 -19.34
C ALA A 78 8.40 -24.46 -20.42
N GLY A 79 8.80 -24.99 -21.58
CA GLY A 79 9.37 -24.22 -22.70
C GLY A 79 8.38 -23.25 -23.35
N PRO A 80 8.85 -22.44 -24.33
CA PRO A 80 8.01 -21.46 -25.01
C PRO A 80 7.09 -22.19 -25.98
N SER A 81 5.91 -22.60 -25.50
CA SER A 81 4.86 -23.08 -26.39
C SER A 81 4.18 -21.87 -27.01
N GLY A 82 4.76 -21.38 -28.09
CA GLY A 82 4.08 -20.42 -28.96
C GLY A 82 2.79 -21.01 -29.50
N ARG A 83 1.76 -20.17 -29.60
CA ARG A 83 0.81 -20.26 -30.71
C ARG A 83 0.47 -18.84 -31.17
N PRO A 84 0.76 -18.48 -32.43
CA PRO A 84 0.30 -17.24 -33.02
C PRO A 84 -1.14 -17.40 -33.55
N THR A 85 -1.75 -16.22 -33.76
CA THR A 85 -2.98 -15.87 -34.51
C THR A 85 -4.34 -16.08 -33.85
N ASP A 86 -4.97 -14.94 -33.51
CA ASP A 86 -6.36 -14.57 -33.84
C ASP A 86 -6.47 -13.06 -33.48
N GLN A 87 -6.95 -12.08 -34.24
CA GLN A 87 -7.58 -11.94 -35.54
C GLN A 87 -7.58 -10.43 -35.80
N ALA A 88 -7.04 -9.96 -36.92
CA ALA A 88 -7.28 -8.59 -37.35
C ALA A 88 -8.75 -8.53 -37.81
N VAL A 89 -9.57 -7.72 -37.14
CA VAL A 89 -10.86 -7.29 -37.67
C VAL A 89 -10.61 -6.10 -38.60
N PRO A 90 -10.82 -6.22 -39.92
CA PRO A 90 -10.93 -5.05 -40.76
C PRO A 90 -12.38 -4.54 -40.74
N GLY A 91 -12.53 -3.25 -40.51
CA GLY A 91 -13.70 -2.47 -40.89
C GLY A 91 -14.68 -2.16 -39.76
N ASP A 92 -14.71 -0.90 -39.33
CA ASP A 92 -15.82 -0.05 -39.76
C ASP A 92 -15.34 1.40 -39.84
N ALA A 93 -15.48 1.99 -41.02
CA ALA A 93 -15.33 3.42 -41.24
C ALA A 93 -16.74 3.98 -41.38
N ALA A 94 -17.18 4.73 -40.38
CA ALA A 94 -18.24 5.74 -40.46
C ALA A 94 -17.97 6.70 -39.28
N ASP A 95 -17.49 7.91 -39.50
CA ASP A 95 -18.26 9.12 -39.88
C ASP A 95 -18.97 9.77 -38.68
N GLU A 96 -18.98 11.11 -38.68
CA GLU A 96 -19.69 12.06 -37.80
C GLU A 96 -19.00 12.39 -36.46
N ASP A 97 -18.20 13.47 -36.39
CA ASP A 97 -18.67 14.87 -36.27
C ASP A 97 -19.74 15.01 -35.17
N LEU A 98 -19.28 15.26 -33.94
CA LEU A 98 -20.10 15.92 -32.93
C LEU A 98 -19.20 16.84 -32.10
N SER A 99 -19.56 18.12 -32.21
CA SER A 99 -19.04 19.28 -31.48
C SER A 99 -19.00 19.13 -29.97
#